data_AF-A0A2K3KYU6-F1
#
_entry.id   AF-A0A2K3KYU6-F1
#
_cell.length_a   1.000
_cell.length_b   1.000
_cell.length_c   1.000
_cell.angle_alpha   90.00
_cell.angle_beta   90.00
_cell.angle_gamma   90.00
#
_symmetry.space_group_name_H-M   'P 1'
#
loop_
_entity.id
_entity.type
_entity.pdbx_description
1 polymer ?
#
loop_
_entity_poly.entity_id
_entity_poly.type
_entity_poly.pdbx_seq_one_letter_code
_entity_poly.pdbx_strand_id
1 'polypeptide(L)'
;MESEKKGGGIVKIEPKPSNGFTSKAVDLLEKLIVKLFYDNSLPHHWLAGNFAPVKDETPPVKDLPVKGHLPWEDPDKELTESR
;
A
#
# COMPACT_ATOMS: atom_id res chain seq x y z
N MET A 1 -32.83 -9.26 4.59
CA MET A 1 -32.15 -8.60 5.71
C MET A 1 -30.76 -8.27 5.23
N GLU A 2 -30.58 -7.01 4.82
CA GLU A 2 -29.30 -6.44 4.42
C GLU A 2 -28.47 -6.19 5.69
N SER A 3 -27.25 -6.71 5.77
CA SER A 3 -26.33 -6.45 6.89
C SER A 3 -25.21 -5.49 6.46
N GLU A 4 -25.27 -4.30 7.07
CA GLU A 4 -24.26 -3.26 7.25
C GLU A 4 -22.88 -3.44 6.60
N LYS A 5 -22.53 -2.52 5.70
CA LYS A 5 -21.15 -2.19 5.35
C LYS A 5 -20.47 -1.49 6.54
N LYS A 6 -19.61 -2.20 7.28
CA LYS A 6 -18.65 -1.60 8.22
C LYS A 6 -17.43 -1.08 7.46
N GLY A 7 -17.05 0.16 7.79
CA GLY A 7 -16.05 0.97 7.11
C GLY A 7 -14.66 0.33 7.00
N GLY A 8 -13.92 0.81 6.00
CA GLY A 8 -12.61 0.30 5.58
C GLY A 8 -11.52 0.49 6.63
N GLY A 9 -11.39 -0.47 7.53
CA GLY A 9 -10.18 -0.70 8.30
C GLY A 9 -9.15 -1.45 7.46
N ILE A 10 -7.87 -1.22 7.74
CA ILE A 10 -6.75 -2.01 7.18
C ILE A 10 -6.94 -3.46 7.63
N VAL A 11 -7.41 -4.31 6.71
CA VAL A 11 -7.57 -5.74 6.96
C VAL A 11 -6.17 -6.32 7.08
N LYS A 12 -5.80 -6.81 8.27
CA LYS A 12 -4.55 -7.53 8.49
C LYS A 12 -4.61 -8.83 7.68
N ILE A 13 -3.95 -8.84 6.53
CA ILE A 13 -3.81 -10.03 5.70
C ILE A 13 -2.76 -10.89 6.39
N GLU A 14 -3.19 -11.93 7.12
CA GLU A 14 -2.30 -12.97 7.65
C GLU A 14 -2.33 -14.15 6.66
N PRO A 15 -1.48 -14.14 5.61
CA PRO A 15 -1.41 -15.30 4.74
C PRO A 15 -0.88 -16.48 5.56
N LYS A 16 -1.40 -17.68 5.30
CA LYS A 16 -0.88 -18.94 5.86
C LYS A 16 0.09 -19.55 4.85
N PRO A 17 1.38 -19.18 4.84
CA PRO A 17 2.32 -19.68 3.84
C PRO A 17 2.47 -21.20 3.98
N SER A 18 2.31 -21.92 2.88
CA SER A 18 2.65 -23.33 2.82
C SER A 18 4.17 -23.46 2.66
N ASN A 19 4.89 -23.52 3.78
CA ASN A 19 6.35 -23.70 3.83
C ASN A 19 6.81 -25.14 3.50
N GLY A 20 6.21 -25.76 2.50
CA GLY A 20 6.54 -27.12 2.05
C GLY A 20 7.82 -27.19 1.21
N PHE A 21 8.37 -28.41 1.04
CA PHE A 21 9.50 -28.63 0.14
C PHE A 21 9.14 -28.30 -1.33
N THR A 22 7.89 -28.55 -1.72
CA THR A 22 7.37 -28.27 -3.06
C THR A 22 7.35 -26.76 -3.38
N SER A 23 7.00 -25.89 -2.42
CA SER A 23 6.97 -24.45 -2.66
C SER A 23 8.37 -23.88 -2.89
N LYS A 24 9.37 -24.37 -2.16
CA LYS A 24 10.79 -24.01 -2.40
C LYS A 24 11.29 -24.47 -3.76
N ALA A 25 10.91 -25.67 -4.20
CA ALA A 25 11.29 -26.19 -5.51
C ALA A 25 10.70 -25.34 -6.65
N VAL A 26 9.42 -24.95 -6.53
CA VAL A 26 8.76 -24.06 -7.50
C VAL A 26 9.42 -22.68 -7.52
N ASP A 27 9.70 -22.09 -6.34
CA ASP A 27 10.36 -20.79 -6.22
C ASP A 27 11.78 -20.79 -6.85
N LEU A 28 12.54 -21.88 -6.70
CA LEU A 28 13.85 -22.03 -7.36
C LEU A 28 13.73 -22.16 -8.88
N LEU A 29 12.74 -22.91 -9.37
CA LEU A 29 12.50 -23.07 -10.81
C LEU A 29 12.09 -21.72 -11.44
N GLU A 30 11.17 -21.01 -10.81
CA GLU A 30 10.74 -19.67 -11.24
C GLU A 30 11.92 -18.70 -11.30
N LYS A 31 12.73 -18.63 -10.23
CA LYS A 31 13.92 -17.79 -10.18
C LYS A 31 14.91 -18.09 -11.29
N LEU A 32 15.11 -19.38 -11.62
CA LEU A 32 16.00 -19.76 -12.72
C LEU A 32 15.46 -19.28 -14.07
N ILE A 33 14.16 -19.47 -14.32
CA ILE A 33 13.52 -19.04 -15.57
C ILE A 33 13.56 -17.52 -15.70
N VAL A 34 13.13 -16.78 -14.67
CA VAL A 34 13.14 -15.31 -14.68
C VAL A 34 14.55 -14.79 -14.93
N LYS A 35 15.58 -15.37 -14.31
CA LYS A 35 16.96 -14.94 -14.48
C LYS A 35 17.53 -15.23 -15.88
N LEU A 36 17.05 -16.27 -16.56
CA LEU A 36 17.46 -16.59 -17.93
C LEU A 36 16.78 -15.68 -18.96
N PHE A 37 15.53 -15.28 -18.72
CA PHE A 37 14.71 -14.54 -19.69
C PHE A 37 14.65 -13.03 -19.45
N TYR A 38 14.98 -12.56 -18.24
CA TYR A 38 14.90 -11.17 -17.86
C TYR A 38 16.27 -10.60 -17.49
N ASP A 39 16.73 -9.62 -18.28
CA ASP A 39 17.94 -8.87 -17.96
C ASP A 39 17.65 -7.72 -17.00
N ASN A 40 18.04 -7.88 -15.74
CA ASN A 40 17.94 -6.85 -14.71
C ASN A 40 19.01 -5.75 -14.85
N SER A 41 19.90 -5.82 -15.85
CA SER A 41 20.95 -4.80 -16.04
C SER A 41 20.41 -3.47 -16.57
N LEU A 42 19.23 -3.46 -17.19
CA LEU A 42 18.62 -2.27 -17.73
C LEU A 42 17.90 -1.47 -16.63
N PRO A 43 18.28 -0.20 -16.40
CA PRO A 43 17.64 0.61 -15.38
C PRO A 43 16.17 0.89 -15.73
N HIS A 44 15.26 0.44 -14.87
CA HIS A 44 13.84 0.79 -14.96
C HIS A 44 13.64 2.25 -14.54
N HIS A 45 13.64 3.17 -15.50
CA HIS A 45 13.42 4.60 -15.24
C HIS A 45 12.11 4.88 -14.50
N TRP A 46 11.11 4.01 -14.64
CA TRP A 46 9.81 4.09 -13.99
C TRP A 46 9.80 3.59 -12.53
N LEU A 47 10.90 2.95 -12.07
CA LEU A 47 11.13 2.55 -10.67
C LEU A 47 12.32 3.32 -10.05
N ALA A 48 12.67 4.48 -10.61
CA ALA A 48 13.79 5.29 -10.14
C ALA A 48 13.31 6.57 -9.45
N GLY A 49 14.14 7.09 -8.53
CA GLY A 49 13.87 8.33 -7.81
C GLY A 49 12.59 8.26 -6.98
N ASN A 50 11.71 9.26 -7.14
CA ASN A 50 10.43 9.35 -6.42
C ASN A 50 9.41 8.25 -6.79
N PHE A 51 9.66 7.49 -7.87
CA PHE A 51 8.84 6.37 -8.29
C PHE A 51 9.39 5.02 -7.83
N ALA A 52 10.52 5.01 -7.13
CA ALA A 52 11.07 3.80 -6.55
C ALA A 52 10.13 3.27 -5.45
N PRO A 53 10.00 1.94 -5.32
CA PRO A 53 9.24 1.35 -4.23
C PRO A 53 9.88 1.72 -2.89
N VAL A 54 9.06 2.09 -1.92
CA VAL A 54 9.51 2.26 -0.53
C VAL A 54 9.80 0.86 0.02
N LYS A 55 11.01 0.65 0.56
CA LYS A 55 11.48 -0.68 0.99
C LYS A 55 10.63 -1.27 2.12
N ASP A 56 10.18 -0.40 3.01
CA ASP A 56 9.44 -0.77 4.21
C ASP A 56 8.16 0.06 4.29
N GLU A 57 7.07 -0.56 4.76
CA GLU A 57 5.84 0.18 5.02
C GLU A 57 6.06 1.23 6.11
N THR A 58 5.62 2.47 5.86
CA THR A 58 5.74 3.54 6.85
C THR A 58 4.73 3.29 7.98
N PRO A 59 5.17 3.16 9.25
CA PRO A 59 4.25 2.94 10.35
C PRO A 59 3.32 4.14 10.55
N PRO A 60 2.15 3.99 11.18
CA PRO A 60 1.27 5.11 11.48
C PRO A 60 1.98 6.18 12.32
N VAL A 61 2.03 7.41 11.81
CA VAL A 61 2.60 8.58 12.51
C VAL A 61 1.49 9.56 12.83
N LYS A 62 1.43 10.02 14.08
CA LYS A 62 0.50 11.06 14.54
C LYS A 62 1.16 12.44 14.44
N ASP A 63 0.33 13.47 14.33
CA ASP A 63 0.75 14.88 14.48
C ASP A 63 1.87 15.31 13.51
N LEU A 64 1.66 15.04 12.21
CA LEU A 64 2.54 15.53 11.14
C LEU A 64 2.65 17.06 11.22
N PRO A 65 3.86 17.64 11.12
CA PRO A 65 4.05 19.08 11.26
C PRO A 65 3.34 19.83 10.14
N VAL A 66 2.34 20.63 10.51
CA VAL A 66 1.59 21.48 9.58
C VAL A 66 2.17 22.89 9.60
N LYS A 67 2.43 23.46 8.42
CA LYS A 67 2.68 24.89 8.24
C LYS A 67 1.43 25.55 7.66
N GLY A 68 0.97 26.64 8.29
CA GLY A 68 -0.28 27.31 7.91
C GLY A 68 -1.49 26.71 8.64
N HIS A 69 -2.65 26.75 8.00
CA HIS A 69 -3.90 26.21 8.54
C HIS A 69 -4.46 25.16 7.58
N LEU A 70 -4.80 23.98 8.09
CA LEU A 70 -5.58 23.02 7.31
C LEU A 70 -7.01 23.58 7.17
N PRO A 71 -7.61 23.52 5.98
CA PRO A 71 -9.01 23.88 5.83
C PRO A 71 -9.83 22.88 6.66
N TRP A 72 -10.58 23.37 7.64
CA TRP A 72 -11.65 22.60 8.24
C TRP A 72 -12.93 22.98 7.50
N GLU A 73 -13.62 22.01 6.91
CA GLU A 73 -15.02 22.21 6.56
C GLU A 73 -15.79 22.22 7.88
N ASP A 74 -16.39 23.36 8.23
CA ASP A 74 -17.38 23.39 9.31
C ASP A 74 -18.58 22.58 8.81
N PRO A 75 -18.93 21.44 9.44
CA PRO A 75 -20.12 20.68 9.06
C PRO A 75 -21.42 21.50 9.20
N ASP A 76 -21.35 22.64 9.89
CA ASP A 76 -22.48 23.53 10.18
C ASP A 76 -22.57 24.77 9.27
N LYS A 77 -21.64 24.97 8.32
CA LYS A 77 -21.64 26.19 7.48
C LYS A 77 -22.86 26.31 6.56
N GLU A 78 -23.45 25.21 6.10
CA GLU A 78 -24.67 25.26 5.30
C GLU A 78 -25.92 25.66 6.11
N LEU A 79 -25.91 25.47 7.44
CA LEU A 79 -27.06 25.75 8.29
C LEU A 79 -27.15 27.23 8.70
N THR A 80 -26.06 27.99 8.60
CA THR A 80 -26.02 29.41 8.99
C THR A 80 -26.36 30.39 7.86
N GLU A 81 -26.26 29.99 6.59
CA GLU A 81 -26.58 30.88 5.45
C GLU A 81 -28.06 30.80 5.01
N SER A 82 -28.87 29.96 5.65
CA SER A 82 -30.29 29.73 5.32
C SER A 82 -31.28 30.44 6.27
N ARG A 83 -30.84 31.42 7.07
CA ARG A 83 -31.71 32.15 8.03
C ARG A 83 -31.77 33.65 7.79
#